data_AF-A0A4Q6ALG6-F1
#
_entry.id   AF-A0A4Q6ALG6-F1
#
_cell.length_a   1.000
_cell.length_b   1.000
_cell.length_c   1.000
_cell.angle_alpha   90.00
_cell.angle_beta   90.00
_cell.angle_gamma   90.00
#
_symmetry.space_group_name_H-M   'P 1'
#
loop_
_entity.id
_entity.type
_entity.pdbx_description
1 polymer ?
#
loop_
_entity_poly.entity_id
_entity_poly.type
_entity_poly.pdbx_seq_one_letter_code
_entity_poly.pdbx_strand_id
1 'polypeptide(L)'
;SYTLLNSGVMFHSQDPRTMPKEQDWPISVEMQFLAGLGDGNPRPTGNMCSPGTEIVYRGKQYGGHCLNSTSKTYDKNEWVKAELIVWNDSLVQHIINGDTVLQYSKPSMGGGVANRYNPALWQPGKPLTEGYIALQSEGQPILFRNLFLKKLK
;
A
#
# COMPACT_ATOMS: atom_id res chain seq x y z
N SER A 1 -19.09 1.26 -4.01
CA SER A 1 -18.34 0.54 -2.95
C SER A 1 -16.86 0.68 -3.23
N TYR A 2 -16.05 1.00 -2.22
CA TYR A 2 -14.57 1.08 -2.33
C TYR A 2 -13.90 -0.31 -2.38
N THR A 3 -14.66 -1.39 -2.08
CA THR A 3 -14.15 -2.75 -1.94
C THR A 3 -14.20 -3.59 -3.22
N LEU A 4 -14.79 -3.10 -4.31
CA LEU A 4 -15.04 -3.94 -5.49
C LEU A 4 -13.74 -4.17 -6.28
N LEU A 5 -13.31 -5.43 -6.40
CA LEU A 5 -12.03 -5.79 -7.05
C LEU A 5 -10.86 -4.95 -6.51
N ASN A 6 -10.72 -4.95 -5.18
CA ASN A 6 -9.71 -4.23 -4.43
C ASN A 6 -8.94 -5.20 -3.51
N SER A 7 -7.64 -5.02 -3.43
CA SER A 7 -6.69 -5.72 -2.58
C SER A 7 -5.39 -4.90 -2.59
N GLY A 8 -4.30 -5.42 -2.05
CA GLY A 8 -3.02 -4.73 -2.06
C GLY A 8 -1.93 -5.49 -1.32
N VAL A 9 -0.72 -4.96 -1.41
CA VAL A 9 0.42 -5.37 -0.57
C VAL A 9 0.67 -4.26 0.42
N MET A 10 0.49 -4.58 1.70
CA MET A 10 0.91 -3.72 2.81
C MET A 10 2.40 -3.97 3.07
N PHE A 11 3.18 -2.91 3.26
CA PHE A 11 4.59 -2.96 3.60
C PHE A 11 4.91 -1.93 4.68
N HIS A 12 6.07 -2.10 5.33
CA HIS A 12 6.34 -1.47 6.63
C HIS A 12 5.17 -1.65 7.59
N SER A 13 4.54 -2.82 7.51
CA SER A 13 3.30 -3.10 8.21
C SER A 13 3.57 -3.35 9.68
N GLN A 14 2.65 -2.89 10.52
CA GLN A 14 2.56 -3.26 11.92
C GLN A 14 2.68 -4.77 12.11
N ASP A 15 3.35 -5.17 13.20
CA ASP A 15 3.41 -6.57 13.63
C ASP A 15 2.00 -7.11 13.89
N PRO A 16 1.56 -8.16 13.17
CA PRO A 16 0.20 -8.69 13.31
C PRO A 16 -0.09 -9.21 14.72
N ARG A 17 0.92 -9.58 15.51
CA ARG A 17 0.75 -10.05 16.91
C ARG A 17 0.38 -8.93 17.86
N THR A 18 0.57 -7.68 17.44
CA THR A 18 0.25 -6.48 18.21
C THR A 18 -1.09 -5.87 17.80
N MET A 19 -1.71 -6.38 16.74
CA MET A 19 -3.00 -5.90 16.24
C MET A 19 -4.14 -6.49 17.09
N PRO A 20 -4.96 -5.65 17.73
CA PRO A 20 -6.21 -6.10 18.32
C PRO A 20 -7.11 -6.73 17.26
N LYS A 21 -7.91 -7.73 17.67
CA LYS A 21 -8.86 -8.42 16.79
C LYS A 21 -9.76 -7.47 15.99
N GLU A 22 -10.15 -6.36 16.61
CA GLU A 22 -11.08 -5.39 16.02
C GLU A 22 -10.38 -4.28 15.23
N GLN A 23 -9.05 -4.21 15.19
CA GLN A 23 -8.34 -3.22 14.37
C GLN A 23 -8.62 -3.49 12.88
N ASP A 24 -9.03 -2.45 12.14
CA ASP A 24 -9.48 -2.58 10.75
C ASP A 24 -8.33 -2.71 9.74
N TRP A 25 -7.29 -1.89 9.88
CA TRP A 25 -6.10 -1.95 9.04
C TRP A 25 -4.83 -1.93 9.88
N PRO A 26 -3.76 -2.65 9.49
CA PRO A 26 -2.45 -2.46 10.09
C PRO A 26 -1.98 -1.02 9.87
N ILE A 27 -1.31 -0.44 10.85
CA ILE A 27 -0.53 0.78 10.64
C ILE A 27 0.57 0.44 9.62
N SER A 28 0.42 0.91 8.38
CA SER A 28 1.23 0.45 7.25
C SER A 28 1.13 1.39 6.05
N VAL A 29 1.96 1.19 5.04
CA VAL A 29 1.77 1.75 3.71
C VAL A 29 1.35 0.63 2.77
N GLU A 30 0.48 0.93 1.83
CA GLU A 30 -0.11 -0.04 0.90
C GLU A 30 0.26 0.30 -0.54
N MET A 31 0.67 -0.72 -1.31
CA MET A 31 0.58 -0.72 -2.77
C MET A 31 -0.74 -1.37 -3.18
N GLN A 32 -1.72 -0.54 -3.57
CA GLN A 32 -3.09 -0.97 -3.85
C GLN A 32 -3.21 -1.68 -5.21
N PHE A 33 -3.92 -2.78 -5.24
CA PHE A 33 -4.26 -3.57 -6.41
C PHE A 33 -5.74 -3.44 -6.78
N LEU A 34 -5.99 -2.88 -7.96
CA LEU A 34 -7.32 -2.64 -8.50
C LEU A 34 -7.43 -3.27 -9.88
N ALA A 35 -8.61 -3.80 -10.20
CA ALA A 35 -8.97 -4.18 -11.57
C ALA A 35 -10.07 -3.24 -12.11
N GLY A 36 -10.13 -3.10 -13.42
CA GLY A 36 -11.16 -2.35 -14.14
C GLY A 36 -12.57 -2.84 -13.80
N LEU A 37 -13.53 -1.91 -13.81
CA LEU A 37 -14.93 -2.21 -13.54
C LEU A 37 -15.75 -2.47 -14.81
N GLY A 38 -15.15 -2.29 -16.00
CA GLY A 38 -15.83 -2.41 -17.29
C GLY A 38 -16.78 -1.24 -17.60
N ASP A 39 -16.65 -0.12 -16.89
CA ASP A 39 -17.48 1.09 -17.05
C ASP A 39 -16.81 2.17 -17.92
N GLY A 40 -15.60 1.91 -18.42
CA GLY A 40 -14.81 2.83 -19.24
C GLY A 40 -14.06 3.90 -18.43
N ASN A 41 -14.20 3.94 -17.11
CA ASN A 41 -13.51 4.93 -16.28
C ASN A 41 -12.09 4.47 -15.94
N PRO A 42 -11.08 5.38 -15.99
CA PRO A 42 -9.73 5.06 -15.54
C PRO A 42 -9.71 4.61 -14.08
N ARG A 43 -9.12 3.43 -13.83
CA ARG A 43 -8.92 2.85 -12.52
C ARG A 43 -7.50 2.29 -12.41
N PRO A 44 -6.50 3.14 -12.12
CA PRO A 44 -5.11 2.73 -12.03
C PRO A 44 -4.87 1.78 -10.85
N THR A 45 -3.80 0.98 -10.94
CA THR A 45 -3.32 0.06 -9.91
C THR A 45 -1.89 0.41 -9.51
N GLY A 46 -1.38 -0.16 -8.42
CA GLY A 46 -0.12 0.28 -7.83
C GLY A 46 -0.23 1.66 -7.20
N ASN A 47 -1.43 2.06 -6.75
CA ASN A 47 -1.62 3.29 -5.99
C ASN A 47 -0.96 3.16 -4.61
N MET A 48 -0.67 4.28 -3.96
CA MET A 48 -0.25 4.27 -2.56
C MET A 48 -1.46 4.57 -1.69
N CYS A 49 -1.73 3.77 -0.67
CA CYS A 49 -2.66 4.13 0.42
C CYS A 49 -1.95 4.08 1.78
N SER A 50 -2.32 4.93 2.72
CA SER A 50 -1.54 5.16 3.95
C SER A 50 -2.35 4.98 5.26
N PRO A 51 -2.81 3.75 5.58
CA PRO A 51 -3.58 3.52 6.81
C PRO A 51 -2.70 3.73 8.05
N GLY A 52 -3.01 4.76 8.84
CA GLY A 52 -2.20 5.11 10.02
C GLY A 52 -0.78 5.54 9.69
N THR A 53 -0.53 5.94 8.43
CA THR A 53 0.77 6.42 7.96
C THR A 53 0.63 7.65 7.07
N GLU A 54 1.76 8.32 6.86
CA GLU A 54 1.93 9.47 5.97
C GLU A 54 3.17 9.26 5.12
N ILE A 55 3.24 9.98 3.99
CA ILE A 55 4.39 9.94 3.09
C ILE A 55 4.79 11.37 2.66
N VAL A 56 5.99 11.50 2.12
CA VAL A 56 6.43 12.68 1.38
C VAL A 56 6.36 12.40 -0.12
N TYR A 57 5.49 13.13 -0.82
CA TYR A 57 5.33 13.09 -2.26
C TYR A 57 5.72 14.44 -2.87
N ARG A 58 6.60 14.42 -3.88
CA ARG A 58 7.12 15.63 -4.55
C ARG A 58 7.66 16.69 -3.57
N GLY A 59 8.39 16.23 -2.55
CA GLY A 59 9.04 17.08 -1.55
C GLY A 59 8.11 17.67 -0.49
N LYS A 60 6.82 17.31 -0.46
CA LYS A 60 5.85 17.76 0.54
C LYS A 60 5.14 16.59 1.20
N GLN A 61 4.73 16.76 2.45
CA GLN A 61 3.88 15.80 3.13
C GLN A 61 2.56 15.65 2.36
N TYR A 62 2.18 14.42 2.06
CA TYR A 62 0.96 14.11 1.34
C TYR A 62 -0.21 14.07 2.32
N GLY A 63 -1.17 14.97 2.18
CA GLY A 63 -2.33 15.06 3.09
C GLY A 63 -3.48 14.12 2.76
N GLY A 64 -3.38 13.34 1.66
CA GLY A 64 -4.40 12.36 1.28
C GLY A 64 -4.10 10.97 1.82
N HIS A 65 -5.11 10.11 1.84
CA HIS A 65 -4.91 8.69 2.16
C HIS A 65 -4.43 7.89 0.95
N CYS A 66 -5.09 8.04 -0.20
CA CYS A 66 -4.74 7.31 -1.42
C CYS A 66 -4.23 8.24 -2.53
N LEU A 67 -3.01 7.98 -2.99
CA LEU A 67 -2.33 8.65 -4.09
C LEU A 67 -2.35 7.74 -5.32
N ASN A 68 -3.04 8.18 -6.38
CA ASN A 68 -3.11 7.45 -7.63
C ASN A 68 -1.73 7.30 -8.28
N SER A 69 -1.49 6.12 -8.84
CA SER A 69 -0.37 5.85 -9.72
C SER A 69 -0.64 6.39 -11.14
N THR A 70 0.36 6.28 -12.00
CA THR A 70 0.25 6.60 -13.43
C THR A 70 -0.04 5.37 -14.31
N SER A 71 -0.36 4.21 -13.70
CA SER A 71 -0.61 2.99 -14.47
C SER A 71 -1.87 3.09 -15.34
N LYS A 72 -1.94 2.21 -16.35
CA LYS A 72 -3.19 1.94 -17.05
C LYS A 72 -4.20 1.21 -16.15
N THR A 73 -5.42 1.10 -16.64
CA THR A 73 -6.43 0.18 -16.08
C THR A 73 -6.22 -1.20 -16.69
N TYR A 74 -6.31 -2.24 -15.86
CA TYR A 74 -6.20 -3.64 -16.27
C TYR A 74 -7.47 -4.36 -15.87
N ASP A 75 -8.03 -5.18 -16.76
CA ASP A 75 -9.34 -5.81 -16.52
C ASP A 75 -9.25 -6.98 -15.55
N LYS A 76 -10.41 -7.33 -14.97
CA LYS A 76 -10.55 -8.55 -14.16
C LYS A 76 -10.19 -9.75 -15.05
N ASN A 77 -9.31 -10.64 -14.54
CA ASN A 77 -8.75 -11.83 -15.20
C ASN A 77 -7.42 -11.64 -15.95
N GLU A 78 -6.81 -10.46 -15.90
CA GLU A 78 -5.44 -10.27 -16.39
C GLU A 78 -4.40 -10.53 -15.30
N TRP A 79 -3.25 -11.08 -15.69
CA TRP A 79 -2.09 -11.14 -14.80
C TRP A 79 -1.30 -9.84 -14.90
N VAL A 80 -1.20 -9.13 -13.79
CA VAL A 80 -0.39 -7.91 -13.66
C VAL A 80 0.88 -8.25 -12.86
N LYS A 81 2.05 -7.88 -13.41
CA LYS A 81 3.31 -7.96 -12.68
C LYS A 81 3.45 -6.69 -11.81
N ALA A 82 3.51 -6.86 -10.50
CA ALA A 82 3.78 -5.78 -9.56
C ALA A 82 5.16 -5.96 -8.92
N GLU A 83 5.94 -4.88 -8.83
CA GLU A 83 7.19 -4.87 -8.09
C GLU A 83 7.19 -3.66 -7.15
N LEU A 84 7.62 -3.89 -5.91
CA LEU A 84 7.71 -2.89 -4.86
C LEU A 84 9.17 -2.80 -4.42
N ILE A 85 9.80 -1.64 -4.65
CA ILE A 85 11.19 -1.37 -4.25
C ILE A 85 11.15 -0.38 -3.10
N VAL A 86 11.70 -0.79 -1.95
CA VAL A 86 11.71 0.00 -0.72
C VAL A 86 13.14 0.11 -0.20
N TRP A 87 13.70 1.30 -0.28
CA TRP A 87 15.00 1.64 0.30
C TRP A 87 14.79 2.29 1.67
N ASN A 88 14.62 1.46 2.68
CA ASN A 88 14.36 1.93 4.04
C ASN A 88 13.15 2.90 4.06
N ASP A 89 13.34 4.13 4.54
CA ASP A 89 12.39 5.23 4.45
C ASP A 89 12.76 6.26 3.35
N SER A 90 13.86 6.06 2.62
CA SER A 90 14.41 7.06 1.69
C SER A 90 13.70 7.10 0.34
N LEU A 91 13.33 5.95 -0.21
CA LEU A 91 12.73 5.83 -1.53
C LEU A 91 11.80 4.61 -1.58
N VAL A 92 10.57 4.84 -2.03
CA VAL A 92 9.60 3.80 -2.38
C VAL A 92 9.22 3.96 -3.85
N GLN A 93 9.28 2.86 -4.60
CA GLN A 93 8.84 2.80 -5.99
C GLN A 93 7.85 1.67 -6.20
N HIS A 94 6.75 1.99 -6.87
CA HIS A 94 5.78 1.03 -7.36
C HIS A 94 6.00 0.84 -8.86
N ILE A 95 6.16 -0.40 -9.28
CA ILE A 95 6.37 -0.78 -10.67
C ILE A 95 5.24 -1.71 -11.10
N ILE A 96 4.60 -1.40 -12.22
CA ILE A 96 3.51 -2.19 -12.79
C ILE A 96 3.89 -2.55 -14.22
N ASN A 97 3.93 -3.85 -14.53
CA ASN A 97 4.29 -4.39 -15.85
C ASN A 97 5.61 -3.85 -16.42
N GLY A 98 6.59 -3.56 -15.54
CA GLY A 98 7.91 -3.05 -15.91
C GLY A 98 8.05 -1.52 -15.89
N ASP A 99 6.94 -0.78 -15.79
CA ASP A 99 6.95 0.68 -15.75
C ASP A 99 6.90 1.18 -14.29
N THR A 100 7.75 2.15 -13.95
CA THR A 100 7.67 2.82 -12.65
C THR A 100 6.49 3.79 -12.67
N VAL A 101 5.42 3.45 -11.93
CA VAL A 101 4.14 4.18 -11.98
C VAL A 101 3.95 5.15 -10.82
N LEU A 102 4.69 4.97 -9.72
CA LEU A 102 4.62 5.85 -8.57
C LEU A 102 5.94 5.84 -7.79
N GLN A 103 6.32 7.02 -7.27
CA GLN A 103 7.51 7.18 -6.44
C GLN A 103 7.25 8.20 -5.32
N TYR A 104 7.66 7.85 -4.10
CA TYR A 104 7.56 8.70 -2.91
C TYR A 104 8.63 8.31 -1.88
N SER A 105 8.62 8.97 -0.72
CA SER A 105 9.64 8.82 0.31
C SER A 105 9.08 9.07 1.70
N LYS A 106 9.91 8.83 2.71
CA LYS A 106 9.69 9.14 4.13
C LYS A 106 8.33 8.68 4.65
N PRO A 107 7.99 7.39 4.51
CA PRO A 107 6.83 6.86 5.20
C PRO A 107 7.03 7.02 6.71
N SER A 108 6.03 7.55 7.40
CA SER A 108 6.05 7.72 8.86
C SER A 108 4.70 7.38 9.45
N MET A 109 4.67 6.94 10.71
CA MET A 109 3.42 6.75 11.43
C MET A 109 2.70 8.10 11.60
N GLY A 110 1.42 8.17 11.24
CA GLY A 110 0.68 9.44 11.18
C GLY A 110 -0.65 9.31 10.44
N GLY A 111 -1.28 10.44 10.11
CA GLY A 111 -2.55 10.43 9.39
C GLY A 111 -3.70 9.81 10.19
N GLY A 112 -4.81 9.53 9.50
CA GLY A 112 -6.01 8.96 10.12
C GLY A 112 -6.78 8.14 9.12
N VAL A 113 -6.66 6.81 9.21
CA VAL A 113 -7.51 5.82 8.51
C VAL A 113 -7.48 4.47 9.25
N ALA A 114 -6.44 4.15 10.03
CA ALA A 114 -6.44 2.99 10.92
C ALA A 114 -7.17 3.31 12.24
N ASN A 115 -8.09 2.45 12.67
CA ASN A 115 -8.86 2.61 13.90
C ASN A 115 -8.70 1.39 14.82
N ARG A 116 -9.00 1.58 16.11
CA ARG A 116 -8.99 0.51 17.13
C ARG A 116 -7.62 -0.19 17.26
N TYR A 117 -6.54 0.49 16.87
CA TYR A 117 -5.17 0.08 17.17
C TYR A 117 -4.86 0.28 18.65
N ASN A 118 -3.83 -0.42 19.16
CA ASN A 118 -3.34 -0.21 20.52
C ASN A 118 -2.66 1.18 20.64
N PRO A 119 -3.20 2.14 21.42
CA PRO A 119 -2.63 3.49 21.51
C PRO A 119 -1.19 3.53 22.03
N ALA A 120 -0.77 2.52 22.79
CA ALA A 120 0.62 2.43 23.29
C ALA A 120 1.66 2.23 22.18
N LEU A 121 1.23 1.76 20.99
CA LEU A 121 2.10 1.58 19.83
C LEU A 121 2.17 2.84 18.94
N TRP A 122 1.28 3.80 19.18
CA TRP A 122 1.13 4.99 18.37
C TRP A 122 2.20 6.05 18.68
N GLN A 123 3.01 6.37 17.68
CA GLN A 123 4.14 7.29 17.75
C GLN A 123 4.15 8.17 16.49
N PRO A 124 3.31 9.22 16.43
CA PRO A 124 3.26 10.14 15.29
C PRO A 124 4.64 10.67 14.89
N GLY A 125 4.91 10.71 13.59
CA GLY A 125 6.18 11.16 13.02
C GLY A 125 7.31 10.13 13.10
N LYS A 126 7.11 8.97 13.75
CA LYS A 126 8.10 7.89 13.75
C LYS A 126 8.34 7.41 12.31
N PRO A 127 9.59 7.49 11.78
CA PRO A 127 9.91 6.94 10.47
C PRO A 127 9.65 5.44 10.41
N LEU A 128 9.09 4.98 9.29
CA LEU A 128 8.87 3.57 9.00
C LEU A 128 10.03 3.07 8.13
N THR A 129 10.99 2.45 8.80
CA THR A 129 12.23 1.96 8.20
C THR A 129 12.20 0.45 7.93
N GLU A 130 11.36 -0.26 8.67
CA GLU A 130 11.19 -1.70 8.60
C GLU A 130 9.78 -2.08 9.07
N GLY A 131 9.36 -3.30 8.74
CA GLY A 131 8.10 -3.87 9.19
C GLY A 131 7.77 -5.15 8.45
N TYR A 132 6.53 -5.60 8.63
CA TYR A 132 6.02 -6.78 7.97
C TYR A 132 5.56 -6.47 6.53
N ILE A 133 5.44 -7.52 5.73
CA ILE A 133 4.77 -7.49 4.44
C ILE A 133 3.49 -8.32 4.60
N ALA A 134 2.34 -7.75 4.25
CA ALA A 134 1.06 -8.43 4.32
C ALA A 134 0.31 -8.34 2.99
N LEU A 135 -0.38 -9.43 2.63
CA LEU A 135 -1.28 -9.46 1.47
C LEU A 135 -2.68 -9.17 1.98
N GLN A 136 -3.29 -8.10 1.49
CA GLN A 136 -4.59 -7.64 1.97
C GLN A 136 -5.72 -8.52 1.42
N SER A 137 -6.68 -8.85 2.28
CA SER A 137 -7.96 -9.44 1.90
C SER A 137 -9.08 -8.43 2.15
N GLU A 138 -9.62 -7.82 1.09
CA GLU A 138 -10.68 -6.80 1.19
C GLU A 138 -12.08 -7.37 0.85
N GLY A 139 -12.27 -8.67 1.13
CA GLY A 139 -13.55 -9.36 0.95
C GLY A 139 -13.86 -9.79 -0.49
N GLN A 140 -12.90 -9.66 -1.41
CA GLN A 140 -13.01 -10.13 -2.80
C GLN A 140 -11.87 -11.13 -3.11
N PRO A 141 -12.10 -12.13 -3.99
CA PRO A 141 -11.03 -13.04 -4.40
C PRO A 141 -9.91 -12.32 -5.16
N ILE A 142 -8.67 -12.68 -4.84
CA ILE A 142 -7.47 -12.30 -5.58
C ILE A 142 -6.53 -13.51 -5.66
N LEU A 143 -5.75 -13.61 -6.74
CA LEU A 143 -4.77 -14.67 -6.92
C LEU A 143 -3.37 -14.06 -6.98
N PHE A 144 -2.47 -14.58 -6.14
CA PHE A 144 -1.04 -14.25 -6.18
C PHE A 144 -0.26 -15.46 -6.67
N ARG A 145 0.78 -15.23 -7.48
CA ARG A 145 1.75 -16.26 -7.88
C ARG A 145 3.12 -15.62 -8.08
N ASN A 146 4.18 -16.44 -8.03
CA ASN A 146 5.55 -16.00 -8.27
C ASN A 146 5.99 -14.88 -7.30
N LEU A 147 5.73 -15.07 -6.00
CA LEU A 147 6.15 -14.11 -4.98
C LEU A 147 7.64 -14.30 -4.69
N PHE A 148 8.41 -13.26 -4.94
CA PHE A 148 9.85 -13.22 -4.66
C PHE A 148 10.15 -12.06 -3.72
N LEU A 149 11.07 -12.29 -2.78
CA LEU A 149 11.57 -11.26 -1.88
C LEU A 149 13.08 -11.18 -2.02
N LYS A 150 13.60 -9.96 -2.19
CA LYS A 150 15.04 -9.69 -2.22
C LYS A 150 15.36 -8.62 -1.20
N LYS A 151 16.24 -8.95 -0.25
CA LYS A 151 16.84 -7.95 0.64
C LYS A 151 17.81 -7.08 -0.18
N LEU A 152 17.61 -5.77 -0.15
CA LEU A 152 18.50 -4.78 -0.76
C LEU A 152 19.72 -4.56 0.16
N LYS A 153 20.87 -4.24 -0.43
CA LYS A 153 22.15 -4.04 0.28
C LYS A 153 22.44 -2.56 0.45
#